data_AF-A0A7S0CM54-F1
#
_entry.id   AF-A0A7S0CM54-F1
#
_cell.length_a   1.000
_cell.length_b   1.000
_cell.length_c   1.000
_cell.angle_alpha   90.00
_cell.angle_beta   90.00
_cell.angle_gamma   90.00
#
_symmetry.space_group_name_H-M   'P 1'
#
loop_
_entity.id
_entity.type
_entity.pdbx_description
1 polymer ?
#
loop_
_entity_poly.entity_id
_entity_poly.type
_entity_poly.pdbx_seq_one_letter_code
_entity_poly.pdbx_strand_id
1 'polypeptide(L)'
;RKGREQQQEFERRNTSLAGLPTFPIATSARQSPPPPAQPPMEIQCSWCGDEGPEGSARAFVKGPDPMSITLCANRLQSLEEVEEVLVHELIHVYDVRVRKGSDALDLRQCDQLAYSEVRAAREAECFNSSRFTKAYCVRDRAAVATSNMFPKDGRHCVAQVYEEAMKDLSPFNNSDRDVGKKTSIHYPPHSEK
;
A
#
# COMPACT_ATOMS: atom_id res chain seq x y z
N ARG A 1 -17.81 43.37 63.18
CA ARG A 1 -18.51 43.34 61.87
C ARG A 1 -17.55 42.70 60.87
N LYS A 2 -17.88 41.48 60.43
CA LYS A 2 -17.39 40.73 59.26
C LYS A 2 -15.91 40.37 59.17
N GLY A 3 -15.63 39.07 59.24
CA GLY A 3 -14.33 38.49 58.87
C GLY A 3 -14.06 37.11 59.46
N ARG A 4 -14.74 36.74 60.57
CA ARG A 4 -14.69 35.41 61.21
C ARG A 4 -15.59 34.35 60.53
N GLU A 5 -16.02 34.58 59.29
CA GLU A 5 -17.11 33.83 58.65
C GLU A 5 -16.70 32.93 57.48
N GLN A 6 -15.41 32.71 57.19
CA GLN A 6 -15.02 31.83 56.07
C GLN A 6 -14.10 30.67 56.42
N GLN A 7 -13.86 30.43 57.72
CA GLN A 7 -13.06 29.27 58.18
C GLN A 7 -13.90 28.19 58.90
N GLN A 8 -15.23 28.26 58.77
CA GLN A 8 -16.17 27.28 59.34
C GLN A 8 -16.99 26.51 58.29
N GLU A 9 -16.66 26.63 57.00
CA GLU A 9 -17.34 25.91 55.91
C GLU A 9 -16.56 24.69 55.39
N PHE A 10 -15.44 24.34 56.04
CA PHE A 10 -14.59 23.22 55.63
C PHE A 10 -14.90 21.89 56.36
N GLU A 11 -15.66 21.89 57.45
CA GLU A 11 -15.82 20.70 58.32
C GLU A 11 -17.28 20.24 58.53
N ARG A 12 -18.21 20.55 57.62
CA ARG A 12 -19.63 20.16 57.78
C ARG A 12 -20.25 19.33 56.66
N ARG A 13 -19.47 18.51 55.95
CA ARG A 13 -20.05 17.48 55.06
C ARG A 13 -19.33 16.14 55.14
N ASN A 14 -18.98 15.73 56.37
CA ASN A 14 -18.60 14.37 56.68
C ASN A 14 -19.76 13.67 57.41
N THR A 15 -20.86 13.47 56.70
CA THR A 15 -21.97 12.58 57.09
C THR A 15 -22.72 12.17 55.84
N SER A 16 -22.49 10.93 55.38
CA SER A 16 -23.50 10.01 54.82
C SER A 16 -22.81 8.96 53.95
N LEU A 17 -22.20 7.98 54.62
CA LEU A 17 -21.97 6.64 54.08
C LEU A 17 -23.33 5.94 54.03
N ALA A 18 -23.97 5.88 52.86
CA ALA A 18 -24.91 4.82 52.45
C ALA A 18 -25.44 5.13 51.05
N GLY A 19 -25.22 4.20 50.10
CA GLY A 19 -25.97 4.17 48.83
C GLY A 19 -25.16 4.54 47.59
N LEU A 20 -24.09 3.81 47.29
CA LEU A 20 -23.59 3.74 45.91
C LEU A 20 -24.38 2.66 45.17
N PRO A 21 -25.03 2.96 44.03
CA PRO A 21 -25.51 1.92 43.14
C PRO A 21 -24.30 1.18 42.56
N THR A 22 -24.19 -0.11 42.86
CA THR A 22 -23.32 -1.05 42.17
C THR A 22 -23.78 -1.12 40.72
N PHE A 23 -23.16 -0.34 39.84
CA PHE A 23 -23.30 -0.55 38.40
C PHE A 23 -22.61 -1.88 38.05
N PRO A 24 -23.31 -2.83 37.40
CA PRO A 24 -22.63 -4.01 36.90
C PRO A 24 -21.61 -3.57 35.86
N ILE A 25 -20.33 -3.89 36.11
CA ILE A 25 -19.29 -3.85 35.10
C ILE A 25 -19.68 -4.88 34.05
N ALA A 26 -20.33 -4.42 32.99
CA ALA A 26 -20.52 -5.21 31.78
C ALA A 26 -19.18 -5.29 31.05
N THR A 27 -18.27 -6.13 31.55
CA THR A 27 -17.17 -6.67 30.74
C THR A 27 -17.75 -7.69 29.75
N SER A 28 -18.45 -7.18 28.75
CA SER A 28 -18.67 -7.89 27.50
C SER A 28 -17.88 -7.13 26.44
N ALA A 29 -16.58 -7.39 26.40
CA ALA A 29 -15.79 -7.12 25.22
C ALA A 29 -16.37 -7.99 24.10
N ARG A 30 -17.36 -7.45 23.39
CA ARG A 30 -17.93 -8.05 22.20
C ARG A 30 -16.80 -8.07 21.19
N GLN A 31 -16.09 -9.19 21.10
CA GLN A 31 -15.13 -9.43 20.04
C GLN A 31 -15.89 -9.22 18.74
N SER A 32 -15.54 -8.17 18.00
CA SER A 32 -16.00 -7.99 16.63
C SER A 32 -15.66 -9.27 15.88
N PRO A 33 -16.58 -9.82 15.06
CA PRO A 33 -16.26 -10.98 14.24
C PRO A 33 -14.99 -10.68 13.44
N PRO A 34 -14.10 -11.68 13.24
CA PRO A 34 -12.94 -11.49 12.38
C PRO A 34 -13.41 -10.97 11.02
N PRO A 35 -12.68 -10.02 10.41
CA PRO A 35 -13.06 -9.52 9.11
C PRO A 35 -13.21 -10.69 8.13
N PRO A 36 -14.18 -10.62 7.20
CA PRO A 36 -14.39 -11.69 6.24
C PRO A 36 -13.07 -11.99 5.52
N ALA A 37 -12.75 -13.28 5.40
CA ALA A 37 -11.56 -13.72 4.69
C ALA A 37 -11.61 -13.14 3.26
N GLN A 38 -10.56 -12.40 2.88
CA GLN A 38 -10.44 -11.87 1.52
C GLN A 38 -10.39 -13.08 0.56
N PRO A 39 -11.13 -13.06 -0.57
CA PRO A 39 -10.99 -14.08 -1.60
C PRO A 39 -9.53 -14.18 -2.04
N PRO A 40 -9.02 -15.40 -2.31
CA PRO A 40 -7.65 -15.58 -2.74
C PRO A 40 -7.41 -14.84 -4.06
N MET A 41 -6.26 -14.17 -4.17
CA MET A 41 -5.82 -13.64 -5.45
C MET A 41 -5.08 -14.72 -6.24
N GLU A 42 -5.24 -14.70 -7.56
CA GLU A 42 -4.55 -15.63 -8.47
C GLU A 42 -3.37 -14.95 -9.15
N ILE A 43 -2.24 -15.66 -9.30
CA ILE A 43 -1.11 -15.20 -10.11
C ILE A 43 -0.94 -16.24 -11.21
N GLN A 44 -1.11 -15.81 -12.46
CA GLN A 44 -1.12 -16.70 -13.62
C GLN A 44 -0.15 -16.21 -14.70
N CYS A 45 0.41 -17.15 -15.45
CA CYS A 45 1.19 -16.84 -16.65
C CYS A 45 0.32 -17.08 -17.89
N SER A 46 0.39 -16.19 -18.87
CA SER A 46 -0.26 -16.38 -20.17
C SER A 46 0.59 -15.83 -21.30
N TRP A 47 0.27 -16.25 -22.52
CA TRP A 47 0.79 -15.62 -23.72
C TRP A 47 -0.05 -14.38 -24.04
N CYS A 48 0.53 -13.19 -23.93
CA CYS A 48 -0.17 -11.92 -24.15
C CYS A 48 -0.09 -11.48 -25.61
N GLY A 49 -1.18 -10.88 -26.11
CA GLY A 49 -1.24 -10.28 -27.45
C GLY A 49 -0.68 -8.86 -27.47
N ASP A 50 -0.42 -8.34 -28.67
CA ASP A 50 0.13 -6.98 -28.86
C ASP A 50 -0.97 -5.90 -29.01
N GLU A 51 -2.25 -6.31 -29.00
CA GLU A 51 -3.41 -5.43 -29.13
C GLU A 51 -4.25 -5.39 -27.85
N GLY A 52 -5.01 -4.31 -27.67
CA GLY A 52 -5.91 -4.13 -26.53
C GLY A 52 -5.21 -3.55 -25.28
N PRO A 53 -5.87 -3.65 -24.10
CA PRO A 53 -5.32 -3.10 -22.86
C PRO A 53 -4.05 -3.82 -22.38
N GLU A 54 -3.81 -5.04 -22.86
CA GLU A 54 -2.58 -5.80 -22.62
C GLU A 54 -1.38 -5.24 -23.41
N GLY A 55 -1.64 -4.50 -24.49
CA GLY A 55 -0.68 -3.72 -25.28
C GLY A 55 0.72 -4.30 -25.31
N SER A 56 1.72 -3.49 -24.92
CA SER A 56 3.11 -3.92 -24.70
C SER A 56 3.43 -4.23 -23.23
N ALA A 57 2.42 -4.48 -22.39
CA ALA A 57 2.60 -4.69 -20.95
C ALA A 57 3.32 -6.02 -20.66
N ARG A 58 4.16 -6.05 -19.62
CA ARG A 58 4.88 -7.27 -19.19
C ARG A 58 4.07 -8.09 -18.19
N ALA A 59 3.18 -7.41 -17.47
CA ALA A 59 2.12 -7.98 -16.66
C ALA A 59 1.00 -6.96 -16.51
N PHE A 60 -0.10 -7.38 -15.87
CA PHE A 60 -1.19 -6.49 -15.49
C PHE A 60 -2.07 -7.10 -14.40
N VAL A 61 -2.69 -6.23 -13.61
CA VAL A 61 -3.72 -6.60 -12.63
C VAL A 61 -5.12 -6.64 -13.26
N LYS A 62 -5.88 -7.70 -12.98
CA LYS A 62 -7.33 -7.79 -13.21
C LYS A 62 -8.04 -7.72 -11.86
N GLY A 63 -9.13 -6.98 -11.76
CA GLY A 63 -9.84 -6.80 -10.49
C GLY A 63 -10.85 -5.65 -10.50
N PRO A 64 -11.49 -5.37 -9.35
CA PRO A 64 -11.07 -5.75 -8.00
C PRO A 64 -11.59 -7.11 -7.49
N ASP A 65 -12.56 -7.75 -8.16
CA ASP A 65 -13.12 -9.06 -7.79
C ASP A 65 -13.62 -9.83 -9.03
N PRO A 66 -12.97 -10.95 -9.43
CA PRO A 66 -11.79 -11.56 -8.81
C PRO A 66 -10.52 -10.73 -9.03
N MET A 67 -9.62 -10.73 -8.03
CA MET A 67 -8.31 -10.09 -8.13
C MET A 67 -7.29 -11.10 -8.68
N SER A 68 -6.60 -10.76 -9.77
CA SER A 68 -5.51 -11.58 -10.29
C SER A 68 -4.39 -10.76 -10.92
N ILE A 69 -3.18 -11.32 -10.93
CA ILE A 69 -2.01 -10.82 -11.65
C ILE A 69 -1.76 -11.75 -12.83
N THR A 70 -1.70 -11.20 -14.04
CA THR A 70 -1.32 -11.95 -15.24
C THR A 70 0.08 -11.55 -15.67
N LEU A 71 1.01 -12.50 -15.68
CA LEU A 71 2.38 -12.33 -16.19
C LEU A 71 2.44 -12.76 -17.66
N CYS A 72 2.97 -11.89 -18.53
CA CYS A 72 3.11 -12.17 -19.96
C CYS A 72 4.36 -13.01 -20.21
N ALA A 73 4.19 -14.33 -20.28
CA ALA A 73 5.29 -15.30 -20.39
C ALA A 73 6.16 -15.09 -21.64
N ASN A 74 5.60 -14.51 -22.71
CA ASN A 74 6.32 -14.17 -23.94
C ASN A 74 7.17 -12.90 -23.86
N ARG A 75 7.15 -12.18 -22.73
CA ARG A 75 7.82 -10.87 -22.55
C ARG A 75 8.76 -10.83 -21.33
N LEU A 76 8.89 -11.95 -20.61
CA LEU A 76 9.73 -12.09 -19.43
C LEU A 76 10.81 -13.14 -19.71
N GLN A 77 12.08 -12.75 -19.61
CA GLN A 77 13.21 -13.59 -20.03
C GLN A 77 14.01 -14.17 -18.87
N SER A 78 13.82 -13.65 -17.65
CA SER A 78 14.60 -14.06 -16.48
C SER A 78 13.76 -14.06 -15.20
N LEU A 79 14.25 -14.73 -14.16
CA LEU A 79 13.64 -14.68 -12.83
C LEU A 79 13.67 -13.26 -12.25
N GLU A 80 14.75 -12.52 -12.48
CA GLU A 80 14.87 -11.12 -12.03
C GLU A 80 13.78 -10.23 -12.65
N GLU A 81 13.49 -10.44 -13.94
CA GLU A 81 12.40 -9.74 -14.62
C GLU A 81 11.02 -10.12 -14.06
N VAL A 82 10.81 -11.40 -13.72
CA VAL A 82 9.58 -11.86 -13.07
C VAL A 82 9.43 -11.23 -11.69
N GLU A 83 10.50 -11.19 -10.88
CA GLU A 83 10.48 -10.60 -9.54
C GLU A 83 10.20 -9.09 -9.59
N GLU A 84 10.88 -8.36 -10.48
CA GLU A 84 10.67 -6.91 -10.69
C GLU A 84 9.20 -6.63 -11.03
N VAL A 85 8.68 -7.29 -12.07
CA VAL A 85 7.31 -7.07 -12.54
C VAL A 85 6.30 -7.51 -11.48
N LEU A 86 6.55 -8.61 -10.78
CA LEU A 86 5.65 -9.07 -9.75
C LEU A 86 5.56 -8.08 -8.58
N VAL A 87 6.67 -7.48 -8.17
CA VAL A 87 6.67 -6.41 -7.16
C VAL A 87 5.86 -5.21 -7.63
N HIS A 88 6.03 -4.80 -8.89
CA HIS A 88 5.26 -3.71 -9.51
C HIS A 88 3.75 -3.97 -9.40
N GLU A 89 3.28 -5.13 -9.87
CA GLU A 89 1.86 -5.49 -9.84
C GLU A 89 1.31 -5.67 -8.41
N LEU A 90 2.13 -6.19 -7.48
CA LEU A 90 1.72 -6.35 -6.08
C LEU A 90 1.49 -5.02 -5.37
N ILE A 91 2.18 -3.95 -5.75
CA ILE A 91 1.89 -2.61 -5.24
C ILE A 91 0.48 -2.16 -5.66
N HIS A 92 0.11 -2.37 -6.92
CA HIS A 92 -1.25 -2.07 -7.39
C HIS A 92 -2.32 -2.88 -6.63
N VAL A 93 -2.06 -4.17 -6.39
CA VAL A 93 -2.96 -5.01 -5.60
C VAL A 93 -3.11 -4.48 -4.17
N TYR A 94 -2.00 -4.10 -3.52
CA TYR A 94 -2.06 -3.49 -2.19
C TYR A 94 -2.92 -2.22 -2.19
N ASP A 95 -2.73 -1.37 -3.18
CA ASP A 95 -3.39 -0.07 -3.31
C ASP A 95 -4.89 -0.16 -3.51
N VAL A 96 -5.34 -1.16 -4.27
CA VAL A 96 -6.76 -1.38 -4.57
C VAL A 96 -7.44 -2.21 -3.48
N ARG A 97 -6.78 -3.26 -2.97
CA ARG A 97 -7.44 -4.31 -2.18
C ARG A 97 -7.16 -4.24 -0.68
N VAL A 98 -5.95 -3.83 -0.30
CA VAL A 98 -5.48 -3.89 1.09
C VAL A 98 -5.73 -2.57 1.81
N ARG A 99 -5.56 -1.46 1.10
CA ARG A 99 -6.00 -0.15 1.59
C ARG A 99 -7.51 -0.15 1.85
N LYS A 100 -7.95 0.65 2.82
CA LYS A 100 -9.34 0.67 3.32
C LYS A 100 -9.93 2.07 3.27
N GLY A 101 -11.25 2.14 3.16
CA GLY A 101 -11.98 3.40 3.23
C GLY A 101 -11.57 4.37 2.13
N SER A 102 -11.32 5.63 2.51
CA SER A 102 -10.90 6.70 1.59
C SER A 102 -9.50 6.51 1.01
N ASP A 103 -8.70 5.61 1.57
CA ASP A 103 -7.31 5.40 1.12
C ASP A 103 -7.23 4.36 -0.02
N ALA A 104 -8.28 3.57 -0.23
CA ALA A 104 -8.34 2.59 -1.32
C ALA A 104 -8.36 3.28 -2.67
N LEU A 105 -7.46 2.88 -3.57
CA LEU A 105 -7.32 3.51 -4.87
C LEU A 105 -8.23 2.88 -5.93
N ASP A 106 -8.78 3.72 -6.79
CA ASP A 106 -9.47 3.38 -8.03
C ASP A 106 -8.57 3.71 -9.22
N LEU A 107 -7.86 2.70 -9.74
CA LEU A 107 -6.88 2.84 -10.83
C LEU A 107 -7.50 3.27 -12.19
N ARG A 108 -8.83 3.46 -12.25
CA ARG A 108 -9.50 4.07 -13.40
C ARG A 108 -9.47 5.60 -13.35
N GLN A 109 -8.99 6.19 -12.26
CA GLN A 109 -8.80 7.63 -12.11
C GLN A 109 -7.33 7.96 -12.30
N CYS A 110 -7.03 9.00 -13.10
CA CYS A 110 -5.68 9.27 -13.59
C CYS A 110 -4.68 9.59 -12.47
N ASP A 111 -5.09 10.40 -11.49
CA ASP A 111 -4.32 10.75 -10.30
C ASP A 111 -4.06 9.54 -9.40
N GLN A 112 -5.06 8.67 -9.21
CA GLN A 112 -4.94 7.47 -8.38
C GLN A 112 -4.09 6.38 -9.04
N LEU A 113 -4.22 6.19 -10.36
CA LEU A 113 -3.30 5.34 -11.12
C LEU A 113 -1.88 5.91 -11.02
N ALA A 114 -1.68 7.19 -11.33
CA ALA A 114 -0.38 7.86 -11.26
C ALA A 114 0.27 7.72 -9.87
N TYR A 115 -0.53 7.80 -8.79
CA TYR A 115 -0.05 7.61 -7.44
C TYR A 115 0.48 6.19 -7.23
N SER A 116 -0.26 5.19 -7.68
CA SER A 116 0.12 3.78 -7.60
C SER A 116 1.36 3.48 -8.45
N GLU A 117 1.44 4.03 -9.67
CA GLU A 117 2.56 3.89 -10.60
C GLU A 117 3.86 4.49 -10.05
N VAL A 118 3.81 5.63 -9.37
CA VAL A 118 4.99 6.20 -8.69
C VAL A 118 5.50 5.27 -7.60
N ARG A 119 4.61 4.62 -6.85
CA ARG A 119 5.00 3.67 -5.80
C ARG A 119 5.52 2.37 -6.38
N ALA A 120 4.85 1.82 -7.39
CA ALA A 120 5.27 0.61 -8.09
C ALA A 120 6.67 0.79 -8.70
N ALA A 121 6.88 1.85 -9.48
CA ALA A 121 8.18 2.16 -10.08
C ALA A 121 9.30 2.34 -9.04
N ARG A 122 9.01 2.93 -7.88
CA ARG A 122 10.00 3.13 -6.81
C ARG A 122 10.51 1.82 -6.20
N GLU A 123 9.61 0.85 -6.04
CA GLU A 123 9.88 -0.44 -5.38
C GLU A 123 10.28 -1.55 -6.36
N ALA A 124 9.95 -1.42 -7.65
CA ALA A 124 10.36 -2.35 -8.70
C ALA A 124 11.45 -1.76 -9.60
N GLU A 125 11.10 -1.16 -10.74
CA GLU A 125 12.04 -0.81 -11.82
C GLU A 125 13.15 0.15 -11.39
N CYS A 126 12.88 1.00 -10.40
CA CYS A 126 13.82 1.99 -9.87
C CYS A 126 14.36 1.60 -8.48
N PHE A 127 14.18 0.35 -8.04
CA PHE A 127 14.65 -0.14 -6.74
C PHE A 127 16.17 0.06 -6.59
N ASN A 128 16.95 -0.47 -7.54
CA ASN A 128 18.41 -0.42 -7.58
C ASN A 128 19.01 0.85 -8.18
N SER A 129 18.16 1.82 -8.58
CA SER A 129 18.65 3.10 -9.09
C SER A 129 19.44 3.87 -8.03
N SER A 130 20.53 4.52 -8.45
CA SER A 130 21.33 5.37 -7.57
C SER A 130 20.46 6.44 -6.89
N ARG A 131 20.83 6.88 -5.68
CA ARG A 131 20.08 7.93 -4.96
C ARG A 131 19.90 9.20 -5.79
N PHE A 132 20.87 9.52 -6.64
CA PHE A 132 20.86 10.73 -7.48
C PHE A 132 19.94 10.60 -8.71
N THR A 133 19.75 9.40 -9.23
CA THR A 133 18.94 9.15 -10.44
C THR A 133 17.57 8.56 -10.13
N LYS A 134 17.33 8.07 -8.91
CA LYS A 134 16.09 7.40 -8.52
C LYS A 134 14.86 8.27 -8.74
N ALA A 135 14.93 9.56 -8.39
CA ALA A 135 13.82 10.46 -8.59
C ALA A 135 13.43 10.59 -10.07
N TYR A 136 14.43 10.74 -10.95
CA TYR A 136 14.24 10.80 -12.40
C TYR A 136 13.67 9.48 -12.94
N CYS A 137 14.24 8.34 -12.55
CA CYS A 137 13.76 7.02 -12.95
C CYS A 137 12.28 6.84 -12.62
N VAL A 138 11.88 7.14 -11.37
CA VAL A 138 10.48 6.95 -10.93
C VAL A 138 9.54 7.88 -11.68
N ARG A 139 9.91 9.15 -11.90
CA ARG A 139 9.08 10.09 -12.68
C ARG A 139 8.89 9.60 -14.11
N ASP A 140 9.94 9.14 -14.75
CA ASP A 140 9.89 8.69 -16.15
C ASP A 140 9.06 7.40 -16.29
N ARG A 141 9.32 6.39 -15.46
CA ARG A 141 8.60 5.11 -15.49
C ARG A 141 7.12 5.27 -15.18
N ALA A 142 6.78 5.98 -14.11
CA ALA A 142 5.39 6.24 -13.76
C ALA A 142 4.68 7.02 -14.87
N ALA A 143 5.34 8.05 -15.45
CA ALA A 143 4.77 8.82 -16.55
C ALA A 143 4.47 7.97 -17.78
N VAL A 144 5.38 7.07 -18.17
CA VAL A 144 5.19 6.15 -19.30
C VAL A 144 4.02 5.21 -19.01
N ALA A 145 4.00 4.56 -17.84
CA ALA A 145 2.97 3.61 -17.47
C ALA A 145 1.58 4.27 -17.39
N THR A 146 1.45 5.40 -16.68
CA THR A 146 0.18 6.14 -16.61
C THR A 146 -0.28 6.62 -17.99
N SER A 147 0.64 7.00 -18.88
CA SER A 147 0.30 7.44 -20.24
C SER A 147 -0.22 6.31 -21.14
N ASN A 148 0.00 5.04 -20.80
CA ASN A 148 -0.60 3.92 -21.54
C ASN A 148 -2.13 3.91 -21.37
N MET A 149 -2.63 4.29 -20.19
CA MET A 149 -4.07 4.39 -19.91
C MET A 149 -4.63 5.80 -20.11
N PHE A 150 -3.82 6.84 -19.86
CA PHE A 150 -4.20 8.24 -19.97
C PHE A 150 -3.21 9.01 -20.88
N PRO A 151 -3.25 8.82 -22.22
CA PRO A 151 -2.22 9.34 -23.12
C PRO A 151 -2.03 10.87 -23.11
N LYS A 152 -3.08 11.61 -22.75
CA LYS A 152 -3.05 13.08 -22.72
C LYS A 152 -2.64 13.63 -21.35
N ASP A 153 -3.01 12.95 -20.28
CA ASP A 153 -2.96 13.49 -18.92
C ASP A 153 -1.94 12.77 -18.03
N GLY A 154 -1.41 11.61 -18.42
CA GLY A 154 -0.60 10.76 -17.55
C GLY A 154 0.62 11.46 -16.94
N ARG A 155 1.38 12.21 -17.76
CA ARG A 155 2.51 13.04 -17.26
C ARG A 155 2.06 14.09 -16.25
N HIS A 156 0.90 14.71 -16.48
CA HIS A 156 0.35 15.73 -15.59
C HIS A 156 -0.10 15.15 -14.26
N CYS A 157 -0.85 14.03 -14.29
CA CYS A 157 -1.30 13.32 -13.10
C CYS A 157 -0.11 12.87 -12.24
N VAL A 158 0.94 12.30 -12.86
CA VAL A 158 2.18 11.95 -12.14
C VAL A 158 2.79 13.18 -11.48
N ALA A 159 2.94 14.30 -12.20
CA ALA A 159 3.50 15.51 -11.63
C ALA A 159 2.72 16.05 -10.40
N GLN A 160 1.39 15.89 -10.39
CA GLN A 160 0.55 16.32 -9.27
C GLN A 160 0.75 15.47 -8.01
N VAL A 161 0.83 14.15 -8.16
CA VAL A 161 0.84 13.21 -7.03
C VAL A 161 2.23 12.77 -6.58
N TYR A 162 3.26 13.06 -7.39
CA TYR A 162 4.61 12.51 -7.24
C TYR A 162 5.20 12.66 -5.83
N GLU A 163 5.16 13.88 -5.28
CA GLU A 163 5.81 14.18 -3.99
C GLU A 163 5.12 13.48 -2.81
N GLU A 164 3.81 13.25 -2.90
CA GLU A 164 3.05 12.52 -1.88
C GLU A 164 3.32 11.02 -2.01
N ALA A 165 3.17 10.47 -3.21
CA ALA A 165 3.41 9.06 -3.49
C ALA A 165 4.84 8.62 -3.16
N MET A 166 5.85 9.47 -3.39
CA MET A 166 7.24 9.18 -3.03
C MET A 166 7.50 9.08 -1.53
N LYS A 167 6.72 9.79 -0.70
CA LYS A 167 6.83 9.76 0.77
C LYS A 167 6.07 8.59 1.38
N ASP A 168 5.11 8.05 0.66
CA ASP A 168 4.31 6.91 1.08
C ASP A 168 5.06 5.60 0.87
N LEU A 169 5.61 5.07 1.95
CA LEU A 169 6.40 3.85 1.94
C LEU A 169 5.57 2.57 2.10
N SER A 170 4.26 2.68 2.31
CA SER A 170 3.39 1.51 2.50
C SER A 170 3.47 0.55 1.30
N PRO A 171 3.40 -0.79 1.52
CA PRO A 171 3.25 -1.48 2.81
C PRO A 171 4.52 -1.56 3.68
N PHE A 172 5.66 -1.12 3.14
CA PHE A 172 6.94 -1.25 3.81
C PHE A 172 7.14 -0.15 4.86
N ASN A 173 7.64 -0.52 6.03
CA ASN A 173 8.11 0.47 7.00
C ASN A 173 9.62 0.72 6.82
N ASN A 174 10.15 1.70 7.55
CA ASN A 174 11.58 2.03 7.48
C ASN A 174 12.50 0.86 7.88
N SER A 175 12.04 -0.09 8.69
CA SER A 175 12.83 -1.26 9.10
C SER A 175 12.93 -2.35 8.03
N ASP A 176 11.93 -2.50 7.14
CA ASP A 176 11.93 -3.55 6.12
C ASP A 176 12.97 -3.30 5.01
N ARG A 177 13.30 -2.03 4.76
CA ARG A 177 14.23 -1.61 3.69
C ARG A 177 15.70 -1.92 3.97
N ASP A 178 16.07 -2.08 5.25
CA ASP A 178 17.43 -2.46 5.64
C ASP A 178 17.67 -3.97 5.57
N VAL A 179 16.61 -4.77 5.60
CA VAL A 179 16.69 -6.23 5.47
C VAL A 179 17.02 -6.64 4.03
N GLY A 180 16.37 -6.01 3.03
CA GLY A 180 16.61 -6.29 1.61
C GLY A 180 18.02 -5.94 1.10
N LYS A 181 18.78 -5.09 1.81
CA LYS A 181 20.19 -4.82 1.48
C LYS A 181 21.15 -5.89 2.00
N LYS A 182 20.74 -6.70 2.98
CA LYS A 182 21.60 -7.73 3.60
C LYS A 182 21.43 -9.11 2.97
N THR A 183 20.31 -9.38 2.33
CA THR A 183 20.07 -10.67 1.65
C THR A 183 20.35 -10.55 0.16
N SER A 184 21.63 -10.38 -0.19
CA SER A 184 22.13 -10.97 -1.44
C SER A 184 22.02 -12.48 -1.26
N ILE A 185 20.87 -13.05 -1.59
CA ILE A 185 20.69 -14.51 -1.61
C ILE A 185 21.61 -15.00 -2.72
N HIS A 186 22.75 -15.54 -2.31
CA HIS A 186 23.67 -16.22 -3.21
C HIS A 186 23.00 -17.52 -3.63
N TYR A 187 22.37 -17.52 -4.80
CA TYR A 187 21.90 -18.75 -5.41
C TYR A 187 23.13 -19.62 -5.74
N PRO A 188 23.21 -20.87 -5.25
CA PRO A 188 24.26 -21.77 -5.68
C PRO A 188 24.10 -22.03 -7.19
N PRO A 189 25.21 -22.18 -7.93
CA PRO A 189 25.14 -22.46 -9.36
C PRO A 189 24.35 -23.75 -9.59
N HIS A 190 23.31 -23.67 -10.41
CA HIS A 190 22.58 -24.84 -10.89
C HIS A 190 23.57 -25.75 -11.64
N SER A 191 23.77 -26.97 -11.13
CA SER A 191 24.51 -28.00 -11.84
C SER A 191 23.68 -28.44 -13.05
N GLU A 192 24.18 -28.15 -14.25
CA GLU A 192 23.71 -28.76 -15.48
C GLU A 192 23.85 -30.29 -15.39
N LYS A 193 22.81 -31.01 -15.79
CA LYS A 193 22.84 -32.45 -16.07
C LYS A 193 22.72 -32.65 -17.57
#